data_AF-A0A7Z9JNK3-F1
#
_entry.id   AF-A0A7Z9JNK3-F1
#
_cell.length_a   1.000
_cell.length_b   1.000
_cell.length_c   1.000
_cell.angle_alpha   90.00
_cell.angle_beta   90.00
_cell.angle_gamma   90.00
#
_symmetry.space_group_name_H-M   'P 1'
#
loop_
_entity.id
_entity.type
_entity.pdbx_description
1 polymer ?
#
loop_
_entity_poly.entity_id
_entity_poly.type
_entity_poly.pdbx_seq_one_letter_code
_entity_poly.pdbx_strand_id
1 'polypeptide(L)'
;MLYLGAALLAPVLGPALYGVLHSRAEAVRVVDGFVYVAVPLLVLWQVAPYTWAEQSLVPPLIVGSGVFLPTIIERASHALESQTDNFVILLSLSGLVLHAFLEGVAFSPGSDALRGPFVAAVTLHRIPVGLVIWWLISPRHGHPSAAAAVASIPIATALGYAVGLEFLGEWQGQGVELYQAFVAGSLIHVVFHQGRHDHRH
;
A
#
# COMPACT_ATOMS: atom_id res chain seq x y z
N MET A 1 -17.37 13.66 6.69
CA MET A 1 -17.69 12.63 7.71
C MET A 1 -18.12 11.30 7.10
N LEU A 2 -19.21 11.21 6.31
CA LEU A 2 -19.62 9.95 5.64
C LEU A 2 -18.52 9.30 4.79
N TYR A 3 -17.79 10.12 4.04
CA TYR A 3 -16.69 9.70 3.18
C TYR A 3 -15.47 9.15 3.93
N LEU A 4 -15.13 9.73 5.08
CA LEU A 4 -14.08 9.21 5.95
C LEU A 4 -14.48 7.85 6.52
N GLY A 5 -15.74 7.69 6.96
CA GLY A 5 -16.26 6.41 7.42
C GLY A 5 -16.13 5.31 6.36
N ALA A 6 -16.48 5.61 5.10
CA ALA A 6 -16.33 4.66 4.00
C ALA A 6 -14.86 4.28 3.74
N ALA A 7 -13.94 5.26 3.75
CA ALA A 7 -12.51 5.01 3.57
C ALA A 7 -11.90 4.18 4.71
N LEU A 8 -12.37 4.36 5.96
CA LEU A 8 -11.92 3.57 7.10
C LEU A 8 -12.46 2.12 7.07
N LEU A 9 -13.68 1.93 6.57
CA LEU A 9 -14.30 0.59 6.48
C LEU A 9 -13.78 -0.23 5.29
N ALA A 10 -13.46 0.42 4.17
CA ALA A 10 -12.99 -0.23 2.95
C ALA A 10 -11.87 -1.27 3.13
N PRO A 11 -10.74 -0.99 3.84
CA PRO A 11 -9.69 -1.98 4.04
C PRO A 11 -10.13 -3.16 4.93
N VAL A 12 -11.10 -2.97 5.83
CA VAL A 12 -11.67 -4.04 6.67
C VAL A 12 -12.55 -4.99 5.89
N LEU A 13 -13.08 -4.57 4.73
CA LEU A 13 -13.80 -5.46 3.82
C LEU A 13 -12.87 -6.48 3.12
N GLY A 14 -11.56 -6.19 3.05
CA GLY A 14 -10.57 -7.09 2.46
C GLY A 14 -10.54 -8.48 3.09
N PRO A 15 -10.40 -8.62 4.42
CA PRO A 15 -10.51 -9.90 5.13
C PRO A 15 -11.82 -10.65 4.90
N ALA A 16 -12.95 -9.92 4.83
CA ALA A 16 -14.25 -10.53 4.57
C ALA A 16 -14.35 -11.09 3.13
N LEU A 17 -13.82 -10.34 2.15
CA LEU A 17 -13.66 -10.80 0.77
C LEU A 17 -12.71 -12.00 0.69
N TYR A 18 -11.61 -12.00 1.45
CA TYR A 18 -10.70 -13.14 1.52
C TYR A 18 -11.42 -14.41 1.97
N GLY A 19 -12.21 -14.35 3.04
CA GLY A 19 -12.97 -15.50 3.55
C GLY A 19 -13.91 -16.13 2.51
N VAL A 20 -14.46 -15.33 1.59
CA VAL A 20 -15.37 -15.80 0.53
C VAL A 20 -14.61 -16.28 -0.71
N LEU A 21 -13.50 -15.62 -1.06
CA LEU A 21 -12.77 -15.85 -2.30
C LEU A 21 -11.69 -16.92 -2.16
N HIS A 22 -11.09 -17.13 -0.98
CA HIS A 22 -9.93 -18.03 -0.81
C HIS A 22 -10.24 -19.49 -1.15
N SER A 23 -11.50 -19.92 -1.03
CA SER A 23 -11.93 -21.29 -1.31
C SER A 23 -12.17 -21.55 -2.80
N ARG A 24 -12.09 -20.52 -3.65
CA ARG A 24 -12.30 -20.60 -5.10
C ARG A 24 -11.02 -20.24 -5.85
N ALA A 25 -10.33 -21.25 -6.37
CA ALA A 25 -9.06 -21.07 -7.10
C ALA A 25 -9.16 -20.07 -8.27
N GLU A 26 -10.30 -20.00 -8.97
CA GLU A 26 -10.53 -18.98 -10.01
C GLU A 26 -10.63 -17.56 -9.44
N ALA A 27 -11.32 -17.39 -8.31
CA ALA A 27 -11.49 -16.08 -7.71
C ALA A 27 -10.17 -15.54 -7.16
N VAL A 28 -9.35 -16.41 -6.55
CA VAL A 28 -7.99 -16.09 -6.11
C VAL A 28 -7.14 -15.64 -7.30
N ARG A 29 -7.14 -16.39 -8.42
CA ARG A 29 -6.39 -15.99 -9.63
C ARG A 29 -6.82 -14.64 -10.21
N VAL A 30 -8.12 -14.32 -10.16
CA VAL A 30 -8.65 -13.03 -10.64
C VAL A 30 -8.20 -11.89 -9.73
N VAL A 31 -8.24 -12.09 -8.42
CA VAL A 31 -7.74 -11.13 -7.44
C VAL A 31 -6.24 -10.94 -7.60
N ASP A 32 -5.47 -12.00 -7.75
CA ASP A 32 -4.03 -11.93 -7.95
C ASP A 32 -3.71 -11.17 -9.23
N GLY A 33 -4.33 -11.55 -10.35
CA GLY A 33 -4.19 -10.85 -11.62
C GLY A 33 -4.55 -9.36 -11.51
N PHE A 34 -5.62 -9.05 -10.76
CA PHE A 34 -5.99 -7.67 -10.47
C PHE A 34 -4.90 -6.95 -9.67
N VAL A 35 -4.37 -7.53 -8.59
CA VAL A 35 -3.30 -6.92 -7.75
C VAL A 35 -2.02 -6.71 -8.56
N TYR A 36 -1.64 -7.71 -9.35
CA TYR A 36 -0.48 -7.70 -10.24
C TYR A 36 -0.51 -6.55 -11.26
N VAL A 37 -1.70 -6.14 -11.70
CA VAL A 37 -1.89 -5.05 -12.65
C VAL A 37 -2.15 -3.73 -11.93
N ALA A 38 -2.97 -3.74 -10.89
CA ALA A 38 -3.40 -2.55 -10.16
C ALA A 38 -2.25 -1.90 -9.40
N VAL A 39 -1.41 -2.67 -8.70
CA VAL A 39 -0.33 -2.10 -7.88
C VAL A 39 0.68 -1.32 -8.74
N PRO A 40 1.24 -1.87 -9.83
CA PRO A 40 2.14 -1.10 -10.70
C PRO A 40 1.48 0.11 -11.35
N LEU A 41 0.21 0.00 -11.77
CA LEU A 41 -0.53 1.11 -12.34
C LEU A 41 -0.77 2.23 -11.33
N LEU A 42 -1.09 1.89 -10.07
CA LEU A 42 -1.28 2.87 -9.00
C LEU A 42 0.03 3.59 -8.67
N VAL A 43 1.14 2.86 -8.59
CA VAL A 43 2.47 3.47 -8.38
C VAL A 43 2.82 4.40 -9.54
N LEU A 44 2.58 3.98 -10.79
CA LEU A 44 2.80 4.82 -11.96
C LEU A 44 1.93 6.08 -11.92
N TRP A 45 0.64 5.92 -11.59
CA TRP A 45 -0.31 7.03 -11.47
C TRP A 45 0.10 8.03 -10.38
N GLN A 46 0.68 7.55 -9.28
CA GLN A 46 1.14 8.39 -8.19
C GLN A 46 2.42 9.18 -8.56
N VAL A 47 3.33 8.56 -9.32
CA VAL A 47 4.66 9.10 -9.59
C VAL A 47 4.72 9.95 -10.87
N ALA A 48 3.94 9.58 -11.89
CA ALA A 48 3.96 10.23 -13.20
C ALA A 48 3.60 11.73 -13.18
N PRO A 49 2.53 12.18 -12.48
CA PRO A 49 2.15 13.59 -12.45
C PRO A 49 3.24 14.46 -11.82
N TYR A 50 3.85 14.00 -10.74
CA TYR A 50 4.94 14.70 -10.07
C TYR A 50 6.18 14.78 -10.96
N THR A 51 6.58 13.66 -11.57
CA THR A 51 7.74 13.60 -12.48
C THR A 51 7.58 14.59 -13.63
N TRP A 52 6.36 14.70 -14.15
CA TRP A 52 6.02 15.63 -15.24
C TRP A 52 6.01 17.09 -14.77
N ALA A 53 5.40 17.37 -13.61
CA ALA A 53 5.26 18.73 -13.08
C ALA A 53 6.61 19.32 -12.62
N GLU A 54 7.40 18.55 -11.89
CA GLU A 54 8.69 18.97 -11.32
C GLU A 54 9.85 18.80 -12.29
N GLN A 55 9.61 18.21 -13.47
CA GLN A 55 10.64 17.83 -14.47
C GLN A 55 11.83 17.08 -13.84
N SER A 56 11.56 16.31 -12.79
CA SER A 56 12.57 15.68 -11.93
C SER A 56 12.56 14.17 -12.12
N LEU A 57 13.74 13.60 -12.40
CA LEU A 57 13.93 12.15 -12.48
C LEU A 57 14.15 11.48 -11.12
N VAL A 58 14.21 12.27 -10.03
CA VAL A 58 14.49 11.74 -8.69
C VAL A 58 13.41 10.74 -8.23
N PRO A 59 12.09 11.02 -8.29
CA PRO A 59 11.08 10.08 -7.83
C PRO A 59 11.07 8.74 -8.60
N PRO A 60 11.15 8.70 -9.95
CA PRO A 60 11.30 7.44 -10.68
C PRO A 60 12.54 6.64 -10.28
N LEU A 61 13.67 7.30 -10.04
CA LEU A 61 14.89 6.61 -9.59
C LEU A 61 14.72 5.99 -8.20
N ILE A 62 14.00 6.68 -7.31
CA ILE A 62 13.72 6.20 -5.96
C ILE A 62 12.67 5.08 -5.95
N VAL A 63 11.67 5.12 -6.82
CA VAL A 63 10.78 3.97 -7.07
C VAL A 63 11.60 2.79 -7.59
N GLY A 64 12.47 3.03 -8.57
CA GLY A 64 13.36 2.01 -9.11
C GLY A 64 14.22 1.37 -8.01
N SER A 65 14.83 2.18 -7.14
CA SER A 65 15.59 1.66 -6.01
C SER A 65 14.71 0.86 -5.05
N GLY A 66 13.47 1.27 -4.82
CA GLY A 66 12.48 0.50 -4.07
C GLY A 66 12.19 -0.88 -4.65
N VAL A 67 12.16 -1.02 -5.98
CA VAL A 67 11.98 -2.31 -6.67
C VAL A 67 13.23 -3.18 -6.53
N PHE A 68 14.42 -2.63 -6.75
CA PHE A 68 15.65 -3.41 -6.87
C PHE A 68 16.35 -3.69 -5.54
N LEU A 69 16.28 -2.75 -4.58
CA LEU A 69 16.99 -2.87 -3.31
C LEU A 69 16.55 -4.09 -2.49
N PRO A 70 15.26 -4.45 -2.39
CA PRO A 70 14.84 -5.71 -1.78
C PRO A 70 15.49 -6.93 -2.42
N THR A 71 15.54 -6.99 -3.76
CA THR A 71 16.19 -8.11 -4.48
C THR A 71 17.69 -8.20 -4.17
N ILE A 72 18.37 -7.06 -4.05
CA ILE A 72 19.80 -7.00 -3.70
C ILE A 72 20.01 -7.49 -2.26
N ILE A 73 19.18 -7.05 -1.32
CA ILE A 73 19.22 -7.47 0.09
C ILE A 73 18.95 -8.98 0.18
N GLU A 74 17.93 -9.50 -0.52
CA GLU A 74 17.62 -10.94 -0.58
C GLU A 74 18.82 -11.74 -1.08
N ARG A 75 19.44 -11.36 -2.20
CA ARG A 75 20.63 -12.04 -2.73
C ARG A 75 21.83 -11.99 -1.78
N ALA A 76 22.07 -10.85 -1.14
CA ALA A 76 23.14 -10.70 -0.16
C ALA A 76 22.88 -11.50 1.12
N SER A 77 21.62 -11.61 1.52
CA SER A 77 21.18 -12.32 2.73
C SER A 77 21.06 -13.83 2.51
N HIS A 78 20.77 -14.28 1.29
CA HIS A 78 20.87 -15.69 0.90
C HIS A 78 22.31 -16.20 0.99
N ALA A 79 23.31 -15.32 0.94
CA ALA A 79 24.70 -15.67 1.26
C ALA A 79 24.96 -15.81 2.78
N LEU A 80 24.00 -15.48 3.65
CA LEU A 80 24.14 -15.37 5.12
C LEU A 80 23.02 -16.04 5.97
N GLU A 81 22.03 -16.71 5.35
CA GLU A 81 20.89 -17.43 5.96
C GLU A 81 19.87 -16.63 6.85
N SER A 82 18.60 -16.66 6.39
CA SER A 82 17.33 -16.81 7.16
C SER A 82 16.39 -15.62 7.53
N GLN A 83 16.66 -14.33 7.27
CA GLN A 83 15.78 -13.25 7.81
C GLN A 83 15.25 -12.15 6.86
N THR A 84 15.29 -12.33 5.53
CA THR A 84 14.95 -11.21 4.62
C THR A 84 13.46 -10.98 4.40
N ASP A 85 12.64 -12.03 4.31
CA ASP A 85 11.23 -11.91 3.94
C ASP A 85 10.43 -11.04 4.93
N ASN A 86 10.68 -11.21 6.23
CA ASN A 86 10.01 -10.42 7.27
C ASN A 86 10.43 -8.95 7.24
N PHE A 87 11.68 -8.65 6.89
CA PHE A 87 12.15 -7.27 6.80
C PHE A 87 11.47 -6.52 5.65
N VAL A 88 11.34 -7.17 4.49
CA VAL A 88 10.63 -6.61 3.33
C VAL A 88 9.15 -6.39 3.63
N ILE A 89 8.49 -7.33 4.31
CA ILE A 89 7.10 -7.18 4.75
C ILE A 89 6.96 -6.01 5.72
N LEU A 90 7.86 -5.90 6.71
CA LEU A 90 7.83 -4.81 7.69
C LEU A 90 7.99 -3.44 7.04
N LEU A 91 8.96 -3.31 6.13
CA LEU A 91 9.25 -2.09 5.39
C LEU A 91 8.08 -1.69 4.47
N SER A 92 7.47 -2.69 3.81
CA SER A 92 6.30 -2.47 2.95
C SER A 92 5.08 -2.05 3.78
N LEU A 93 4.84 -2.69 4.93
CA LEU A 93 3.75 -2.34 5.83
C LEU A 93 3.96 -0.95 6.44
N SER A 94 5.18 -0.59 6.83
CA SER A 94 5.46 0.73 7.42
C SER A 94 5.19 1.85 6.43
N GLY A 95 5.59 1.70 5.18
CA GLY A 95 5.33 2.72 4.19
C GLY A 95 3.87 2.76 3.72
N LEU A 96 3.16 1.63 3.74
CA LEU A 96 1.72 1.62 3.50
C LEU A 96 0.94 2.29 4.64
N VAL A 97 1.38 2.12 5.89
CA VAL A 97 0.87 2.87 7.05
C VAL A 97 1.12 4.36 6.90
N LEU A 98 2.34 4.77 6.51
CA LEU A 98 2.63 6.17 6.24
C LEU A 98 1.80 6.73 5.07
N HIS A 99 1.65 5.97 3.98
CA HIS A 99 0.83 6.36 2.85
C HIS A 99 -0.63 6.58 3.27
N ALA A 100 -1.20 5.66 4.06
CA ALA A 100 -2.54 5.78 4.61
C ALA A 100 -2.68 7.00 5.54
N PHE A 101 -1.64 7.33 6.32
CA PHE A 101 -1.59 8.55 7.14
C PHE A 101 -1.64 9.81 6.26
N LEU A 102 -0.79 9.90 5.25
CA LEU A 102 -0.73 11.09 4.37
C LEU A 102 -1.98 11.24 3.50
N GLU A 103 -2.58 10.11 3.09
CA GLU A 103 -3.91 10.11 2.49
C GLU A 103 -4.95 10.68 3.46
N GLY A 104 -4.92 10.28 4.74
CA GLY A 104 -5.74 10.84 5.79
C GLY A 104 -5.60 12.36 5.92
N VAL A 105 -4.37 12.88 5.87
CA VAL A 105 -4.10 14.33 5.87
C VAL A 105 -4.79 15.01 4.68
N ALA A 106 -4.73 14.40 3.49
CA ALA A 106 -5.36 14.92 2.28
C ALA A 106 -6.90 14.93 2.32
N PHE A 107 -7.52 14.16 3.21
CA PHE A 107 -8.97 14.18 3.44
C PHE A 107 -9.46 15.41 4.22
N SER A 108 -8.55 16.25 4.75
CA SER A 108 -8.94 17.41 5.57
C SER A 108 -9.77 18.46 4.77
N PRO A 109 -10.57 19.29 5.46
CA PRO A 109 -11.47 20.24 4.80
C PRO A 109 -10.72 21.37 4.06
N GLY A 110 -10.47 21.22 2.75
CA GLY A 110 -9.99 22.31 1.89
C GLY A 110 -10.14 22.16 0.36
N SER A 111 -10.57 20.99 -0.15
CA SER A 111 -10.56 20.65 -1.59
C SER A 111 -11.99 20.42 -2.14
N ASP A 112 -12.68 21.48 -2.58
CA ASP A 112 -14.13 21.41 -2.86
C ASP A 112 -14.57 20.95 -4.27
N ALA A 113 -13.73 20.98 -5.30
CA ALA A 113 -14.22 20.76 -6.68
C ALA A 113 -14.24 19.28 -7.16
N LEU A 114 -13.45 18.39 -6.55
CA LEU A 114 -13.27 16.99 -7.02
C LEU A 114 -13.57 15.93 -5.95
N ARG A 115 -14.19 16.32 -4.83
CA ARG A 115 -14.40 15.47 -3.64
C ARG A 115 -15.13 14.16 -3.92
N GLY A 116 -16.24 14.18 -4.65
CA GLY A 116 -17.03 12.97 -4.89
C GLY A 116 -16.27 11.85 -5.62
N PRO A 117 -15.77 12.10 -6.84
CA PRO A 117 -15.01 11.12 -7.61
C PRO A 117 -13.69 10.70 -6.94
N PHE A 118 -12.97 11.66 -6.33
CA PHE A 118 -11.73 11.39 -5.60
C PHE A 118 -11.99 10.44 -4.43
N VAL A 119 -12.99 10.73 -3.60
CA VAL A 119 -13.35 9.88 -2.48
C VAL A 119 -13.80 8.49 -2.93
N ALA A 120 -14.55 8.39 -4.03
CA ALA A 120 -14.99 7.09 -4.54
C ALA A 120 -13.80 6.25 -5.02
N ALA A 121 -12.87 6.85 -5.77
CA ALA A 121 -11.63 6.20 -6.20
C ALA A 121 -10.75 5.79 -5.01
N VAL A 122 -10.65 6.67 -4.01
CA VAL A 122 -9.92 6.40 -2.76
C VAL A 122 -10.55 5.23 -2.00
N THR A 123 -11.86 5.27 -1.78
CA THR A 123 -12.56 4.22 -1.05
C THR A 123 -12.44 2.87 -1.77
N LEU A 124 -12.56 2.87 -3.10
CA LEU A 124 -12.57 1.63 -3.88
C LEU A 124 -11.20 0.96 -3.94
N HIS A 125 -10.09 1.70 -4.05
CA HIS A 125 -8.75 1.09 -4.09
C HIS A 125 -8.31 0.51 -2.73
N ARG A 126 -8.91 0.96 -1.62
CA ARG A 126 -8.57 0.49 -0.28
C ARG A 126 -9.08 -0.91 0.04
N ILE A 127 -10.10 -1.37 -0.69
CA ILE A 127 -10.61 -2.74 -0.58
C ILE A 127 -9.53 -3.75 -1.06
N PRO A 128 -8.96 -3.62 -2.28
CA PRO A 128 -7.81 -4.40 -2.69
C PRO A 128 -6.62 -4.31 -1.74
N VAL A 129 -6.31 -3.12 -1.22
CA VAL A 129 -5.19 -2.95 -0.28
C VAL A 129 -5.37 -3.79 0.98
N GLY A 130 -6.55 -3.74 1.61
CA GLY A 130 -6.85 -4.54 2.79
C GLY A 130 -6.83 -6.04 2.52
N LEU A 131 -7.27 -6.46 1.34
CA LEU A 131 -7.22 -7.85 0.87
C LEU A 131 -5.77 -8.32 0.71
N VAL A 132 -4.91 -7.51 0.09
CA VAL A 132 -3.48 -7.80 -0.11
C VAL A 132 -2.75 -7.90 1.23
N ILE A 133 -2.96 -6.98 2.16
CA ILE A 133 -2.33 -7.03 3.50
C ILE A 133 -2.74 -8.32 4.21
N TRP A 134 -4.05 -8.62 4.22
CA TRP A 134 -4.56 -9.82 4.86
C TRP A 134 -3.93 -11.07 4.25
N TRP A 135 -3.90 -11.17 2.92
CA TRP A 135 -3.35 -12.31 2.21
C TRP A 135 -1.83 -12.46 2.39
N LEU A 136 -1.10 -11.34 2.47
CA LEU A 136 0.35 -11.31 2.66
C LEU A 136 0.76 -11.86 4.04
N ILE A 137 0.00 -11.49 5.09
CA ILE A 137 0.37 -11.71 6.49
C ILE A 137 -0.33 -12.95 7.07
N SER A 138 -1.56 -13.24 6.67
CA SER A 138 -2.37 -14.33 7.26
C SER A 138 -1.70 -15.71 7.15
N PRO A 139 -1.15 -16.15 5.99
CA PRO A 139 -0.52 -17.46 5.86
C PRO A 139 0.80 -17.59 6.63
N ARG A 140 1.53 -16.49 6.83
CA ARG A 140 2.89 -16.49 7.41
C ARG A 140 2.91 -16.20 8.91
N HIS A 141 2.06 -15.30 9.38
CA HIS A 141 2.05 -14.78 10.76
C HIS A 141 0.71 -14.95 11.47
N GLY A 142 -0.26 -15.61 10.83
CA GLY A 142 -1.57 -15.92 11.37
C GLY A 142 -2.58 -14.77 11.32
N HIS A 143 -3.84 -15.11 11.60
CA HIS A 143 -4.96 -14.16 11.54
C HIS A 143 -4.84 -12.95 12.50
N PRO A 144 -4.31 -13.08 13.74
CA PRO A 144 -4.18 -11.93 14.63
C PRO A 144 -3.23 -10.86 14.07
N SER A 145 -2.09 -11.28 13.52
CA SER A 145 -1.11 -10.39 12.90
C SER A 145 -1.67 -9.72 11.65
N ALA A 146 -2.39 -10.48 10.83
CA ALA A 146 -3.07 -9.95 9.64
C ALA A 146 -4.15 -8.92 10.00
N ALA A 147 -4.95 -9.20 11.04
CA ALA A 147 -5.95 -8.27 11.55
C ALA A 147 -5.31 -6.98 12.09
N ALA A 148 -4.22 -7.09 12.85
CA ALA A 148 -3.49 -5.93 13.36
C ALA A 148 -2.93 -5.06 12.23
N ALA A 149 -2.37 -5.68 11.19
CA ALA A 149 -1.85 -4.97 10.03
C ALA A 149 -2.95 -4.34 9.16
N VAL A 150 -4.10 -4.98 8.99
CA VAL A 150 -5.24 -4.35 8.32
C VAL A 150 -5.80 -3.20 9.16
N ALA A 151 -5.86 -3.34 10.48
CA ALA A 151 -6.36 -2.32 11.40
C ALA A 151 -5.43 -1.11 11.52
N SER A 152 -4.12 -1.27 11.30
CA SER A 152 -3.18 -0.15 11.33
C SER A 152 -3.47 0.88 10.23
N ILE A 153 -4.02 0.46 9.07
CA ILE A 153 -4.37 1.34 7.95
C ILE A 153 -5.47 2.36 8.30
N PRO A 154 -6.68 1.97 8.75
CA PRO A 154 -7.70 2.93 9.17
C PRO A 154 -7.24 3.75 10.37
N ILE A 155 -6.48 3.19 11.31
CA ILE A 155 -5.91 3.96 12.43
C ILE A 155 -5.00 5.07 11.91
N ALA A 156 -4.05 4.73 11.03
CA ALA A 156 -3.13 5.71 10.44
C ALA A 156 -3.87 6.78 9.65
N THR A 157 -4.90 6.40 8.88
CA THR A 157 -5.75 7.37 8.14
C THR A 157 -6.48 8.32 9.08
N ALA A 158 -7.07 7.80 10.16
CA ALA A 158 -7.78 8.63 11.13
C ALA A 158 -6.82 9.61 11.84
N LEU A 159 -5.62 9.14 12.21
CA LEU A 159 -4.56 9.99 12.76
C LEU A 159 -4.12 11.06 11.77
N GLY A 160 -3.90 10.69 10.51
CA GLY A 160 -3.56 11.62 9.44
C GLY A 160 -4.63 12.69 9.22
N TYR A 161 -5.90 12.29 9.21
CA TYR A 161 -7.02 13.22 9.12
C TYR A 161 -7.08 14.18 10.31
N ALA A 162 -6.89 13.68 11.54
CA ALA A 162 -6.85 14.51 12.73
C ALA A 162 -5.69 15.51 12.69
N VAL A 163 -4.50 15.06 12.30
CA VAL A 163 -3.33 15.94 12.10
C VAL A 163 -3.61 16.96 11.00
N GLY A 164 -4.23 16.57 9.88
CA GLY A 164 -4.59 17.47 8.79
C GLY A 164 -5.66 18.51 9.14
N LEU A 165 -6.46 18.26 10.19
CA LEU A 165 -7.39 19.24 10.75
C LEU A 165 -6.68 20.29 11.63
N GLU A 166 -5.70 19.86 12.43
CA GLU A 166 -4.94 20.73 13.34
C GLU A 166 -3.82 21.50 12.62
N PHE A 167 -3.19 20.86 11.64
CA PHE A 167 -2.09 21.37 10.83
C PHE A 167 -2.51 21.44 9.37
N LEU A 168 -3.26 22.47 9.01
CA LEU A 168 -3.59 22.76 7.61
C LEU A 168 -2.31 23.13 6.84
N GLY A 169 -1.66 22.14 6.21
CA GLY A 169 -0.76 22.36 5.07
C GLY A 169 0.76 22.28 5.30
N GLU A 170 1.28 21.92 6.48
CA GLU A 170 2.75 21.95 6.73
C GLU A 170 3.50 20.61 6.56
N TRP A 171 2.79 19.48 6.39
CA TRP A 171 3.40 18.13 6.34
C TRP A 171 3.68 17.60 4.91
N GLN A 172 4.14 18.47 4.02
CA GLN A 172 4.54 18.12 2.65
C GLN A 172 6.01 18.47 2.45
N GLY A 173 6.90 17.55 2.83
CA GLY A 173 8.34 17.71 2.68
C GLY A 173 8.92 16.69 1.71
N GLN A 174 9.94 17.10 0.94
CA GLN A 174 10.61 16.26 -0.06
C GLN A 174 11.05 14.88 0.49
N GLY A 175 11.52 14.80 1.73
CA GLY A 175 11.92 13.51 2.34
C GLY A 175 10.77 12.50 2.49
N VAL A 176 9.56 12.99 2.78
CA VAL A 176 8.35 12.16 2.93
C VAL A 176 7.88 11.64 1.58
N GLU A 177 8.01 12.46 0.52
CA GLU A 177 7.71 12.06 -0.86
C GLU A 177 8.68 11.00 -1.37
N LEU A 178 9.99 11.17 -1.12
CA LEU A 178 11.02 10.20 -1.52
C LEU A 178 10.85 8.87 -0.79
N TYR A 179 10.56 8.88 0.51
CA TYR A 179 10.31 7.63 1.24
C TYR A 179 9.06 6.91 0.73
N GLN A 180 7.98 7.63 0.42
CA GLN A 180 6.79 7.02 -0.20
C GLN A 180 7.10 6.43 -1.58
N ALA A 181 7.87 7.14 -2.41
CA ALA A 181 8.30 6.66 -3.72
C ALA A 181 9.11 5.35 -3.59
N PHE A 182 10.00 5.28 -2.62
CA PHE A 182 10.81 4.09 -2.33
C PHE A 182 9.93 2.90 -1.90
N VAL A 183 8.99 3.12 -0.98
CA VAL A 183 8.07 2.05 -0.51
C VAL A 183 7.13 1.62 -1.63
N ALA A 184 6.61 2.56 -2.43
CA ALA A 184 5.79 2.25 -3.60
C ALA A 184 6.54 1.30 -4.55
N GLY A 185 7.83 1.53 -4.77
CA GLY A 185 8.71 0.60 -5.50
C GLY A 185 8.85 -0.77 -4.83
N SER A 186 9.02 -0.84 -3.51
CA SER A 186 9.16 -2.12 -2.80
C SER A 186 7.88 -2.96 -2.82
N LEU A 187 6.70 -2.34 -2.85
CA LEU A 187 5.43 -3.03 -3.01
C LEU A 187 5.32 -3.74 -4.36
N ILE A 188 5.82 -3.11 -5.44
CA ILE A 188 5.92 -3.76 -6.76
C ILE A 188 6.79 -5.02 -6.64
N HIS A 189 7.98 -4.92 -6.03
CA HIS A 189 8.85 -6.09 -5.82
C HIS A 189 8.11 -7.21 -5.09
N VAL A 190 7.46 -6.93 -3.97
CA VAL A 190 6.74 -7.93 -3.15
C VAL A 190 5.64 -8.62 -3.95
N VAL A 191 4.79 -7.86 -4.65
CA VAL A 191 3.70 -8.42 -5.45
C VAL A 191 4.25 -9.35 -6.53
N PHE A 192 5.32 -8.96 -7.22
CA PHE A 192 5.92 -9.79 -8.25
C PHE A 192 6.69 -11.01 -7.72
N HIS A 193 7.28 -10.92 -6.52
CA HIS A 193 8.05 -12.01 -5.93
C HIS A 193 7.15 -13.07 -5.28
N GLN A 194 6.05 -12.69 -4.63
CA GLN A 194 5.23 -13.64 -3.87
C GLN A 194 4.34 -14.54 -4.72
N GLY A 195 3.71 -14.05 -5.80
CA GLY A 195 2.89 -14.93 -6.65
C GLY A 195 3.70 -15.95 -7.46
N ARG A 196 5.06 -15.91 -7.42
CA ARG A 196 5.90 -16.99 -7.93
C ARG A 196 6.03 -18.19 -6.98
N HIS A 197 5.83 -18.01 -5.68
CA HIS A 197 6.04 -19.07 -4.68
C HIS A 197 4.78 -19.89 -4.38
N ASP A 198 3.57 -19.35 -4.60
CA ASP A 198 2.30 -20.01 -4.28
C ASP A 198 1.75 -20.96 -5.36
N HIS A 199 2.43 -21.10 -6.51
CA HIS A 199 2.02 -22.04 -7.57
C HIS A 199 2.69 -23.43 -7.47
N ARG A 200 3.34 -23.74 -6.35
CA ARG A 200 4.03 -25.01 -6.12
C ARG A 200 3.53 -25.77 -4.90
N HIS A 201 2.23 -25.80 -4.62
CA HIS A 201 1.65 -26.77 -3.71
C HIS A 201 0.28 -27.25 -4.18
#